data_AF-K0EVI0-F1
#
_entry.id   AF-K0EVI0-F1
#
_cell.length_a   1.000
_cell.length_b   1.000
_cell.length_c   1.000
_cell.angle_alpha   90.00
_cell.angle_beta   90.00
_cell.angle_gamma   90.00
#
_symmetry.space_group_name_H-M   'P 1'
#
loop_
_entity.id
_entity.type
_entity.pdbx_description
1 polymer ?
#
loop_
_entity_poly.entity_id
_entity_poly.type
_entity_poly.pdbx_seq_one_letter_code
_entity_poly.pdbx_strand_id
1 'polypeptide(L)'
;MAQQGEFGFVPLWPFRSEAEAVEWQAAYRTDGADAWHLDAELTALTFTQEYLGLRTVDQVVVGVGRSDTGGSERFVGVGFAAPNGAQITAAVLHLARIGAGDDAPWEVVGSDGGTLSVDEPGYGATVTSPLTVSGRITGVDESLTVQIRVHGSAEPVGVVSGIAAGGTDEPWSAIVPFTAAPGSVLTIAVSTGGHIAEVEHFAVTGARH
;
A
#
# COMPACT_ATOMS: atom_id res chain seq x y z
N MET A 1 -3.85 5.63 -31.39
CA MET A 1 -3.77 4.23 -30.93
C MET A 1 -2.67 4.16 -29.88
N ALA A 2 -3.00 4.40 -28.61
CA ALA A 2 -2.14 4.01 -27.51
C ALA A 2 -2.59 2.59 -27.14
N GLN A 3 -1.67 1.64 -27.19
CA GLN A 3 -1.90 0.27 -26.77
C GLN A 3 -2.35 0.33 -25.30
N GLN A 4 -3.57 -0.08 -24.99
CA GLN A 4 -3.93 -0.37 -23.59
C GLN A 4 -3.06 -1.57 -23.20
N GLY A 5 -1.90 -1.30 -22.60
CA GLY A 5 -1.17 -2.34 -21.91
C GLY A 5 -2.07 -2.85 -20.80
N GLU A 6 -2.20 -4.17 -20.69
CA GLU A 6 -2.83 -4.80 -19.53
C GLU A 6 -2.13 -4.25 -18.28
N PHE A 7 -2.91 -3.80 -17.28
CA PHE A 7 -2.34 -3.29 -16.05
C PHE A 7 -1.57 -4.42 -15.36
N GLY A 8 -0.24 -4.29 -15.29
CA GLY A 8 0.65 -5.37 -14.84
C GLY A 8 0.61 -5.67 -13.34
N PHE A 9 -0.28 -5.03 -12.58
CA PHE A 9 -0.34 -5.07 -11.14
C PHE A 9 -1.72 -5.47 -10.62
N VAL A 10 -1.80 -5.78 -9.33
CA VAL A 10 -3.08 -5.92 -8.63
C VAL A 10 -3.46 -4.55 -8.06
N PRO A 11 -4.56 -3.92 -8.50
CA PRO A 11 -5.00 -2.64 -7.94
C PRO A 11 -5.55 -2.89 -6.53
N LEU A 12 -5.02 -2.16 -5.54
CA LEU A 12 -5.46 -2.30 -4.15
C LEU A 12 -6.45 -1.22 -3.77
N TRP A 13 -6.20 0.01 -4.24
CA TRP A 13 -6.96 1.18 -3.86
C TRP A 13 -6.58 2.36 -4.76
N PRO A 14 -7.53 3.20 -5.20
CA PRO A 14 -8.91 3.29 -4.72
C PRO A 14 -9.95 2.47 -5.47
N PHE A 15 -9.60 1.84 -6.59
CA PHE A 15 -10.58 1.09 -7.35
C PHE A 15 -10.45 -0.42 -7.09
N ARG A 16 -11.57 -1.14 -7.14
CA ARG A 16 -11.59 -2.60 -6.94
C ARG A 16 -11.08 -3.36 -8.15
N SER A 17 -11.05 -2.70 -9.30
CA SER A 17 -10.70 -3.30 -10.59
C SER A 17 -10.35 -2.23 -11.61
N GLU A 18 -9.63 -2.63 -12.65
CA GLU A 18 -9.37 -1.80 -13.83
C GLU A 18 -10.66 -1.29 -14.48
N ALA A 19 -11.72 -2.09 -14.49
CA ALA A 19 -13.00 -1.67 -15.06
C ALA A 19 -13.59 -0.47 -14.31
N GLU A 20 -13.52 -0.47 -12.97
CA GLU A 20 -14.03 0.64 -12.15
C GLU A 20 -13.19 1.92 -12.33
N ALA A 21 -11.87 1.79 -12.47
CA ALA A 21 -10.99 2.92 -12.79
C ALA A 21 -11.26 3.50 -14.19
N VAL A 22 -11.53 2.65 -15.19
CA VAL A 22 -11.90 3.08 -16.55
C VAL A 22 -13.26 3.78 -16.57
N GLU A 23 -14.25 3.26 -15.82
CA GLU A 23 -15.55 3.89 -15.65
C GLU A 23 -15.42 5.27 -15.00
N TRP A 24 -14.65 5.37 -13.91
CA TRP A 24 -14.35 6.65 -13.27
C TRP A 24 -13.69 7.63 -14.24
N GLN A 25 -12.67 7.18 -14.98
CA GLN A 25 -11.97 8.04 -15.93
C GLN A 25 -12.91 8.59 -17.02
N ALA A 26 -13.86 7.79 -17.48
CA ALA A 26 -14.86 8.24 -18.46
C ALA A 26 -15.81 9.29 -17.86
N ALA A 27 -16.24 9.10 -16.60
CA ALA A 27 -17.07 10.07 -15.88
C ALA A 27 -16.31 11.38 -15.62
N TYR A 28 -15.06 11.30 -15.14
CA TYR A 28 -14.20 12.44 -14.85
C TYR A 28 -14.05 13.39 -16.04
N ARG A 29 -13.91 12.88 -17.27
CA ARG A 29 -13.83 13.73 -18.48
C ARG A 29 -15.10 14.52 -18.77
N THR A 30 -16.21 14.13 -18.15
CA THR A 30 -17.52 14.78 -18.32
C THR A 30 -17.78 15.79 -17.20
N ASP A 31 -17.46 15.47 -15.94
CA ASP A 31 -17.84 16.29 -14.78
C ASP A 31 -16.67 16.86 -13.96
N GLY A 32 -15.46 16.32 -14.11
CA GLY A 32 -14.28 16.70 -13.32
C GLY A 32 -14.33 16.28 -11.85
N ALA A 33 -15.24 15.38 -11.45
CA ALA A 33 -15.41 14.96 -10.07
C ALA A 33 -14.25 14.09 -9.56
N ASP A 34 -13.96 14.16 -8.26
CA ASP A 34 -12.93 13.34 -7.61
C ASP A 34 -11.53 13.45 -8.24
N ALA A 35 -11.16 14.66 -8.71
CA ALA A 35 -9.87 14.95 -9.35
C ALA A 35 -8.63 14.53 -8.53
N TRP A 36 -8.79 14.26 -7.24
CA TRP A 36 -7.73 13.76 -6.36
C TRP A 36 -7.16 12.41 -6.81
N HIS A 37 -7.92 11.58 -7.56
CA HIS A 37 -7.41 10.34 -8.15
C HIS A 37 -6.25 10.57 -9.15
N LEU A 38 -6.07 11.80 -9.65
CA LEU A 38 -4.95 12.17 -10.52
C LEU A 38 -3.68 12.56 -9.74
N ASP A 39 -3.80 12.72 -8.42
CA ASP A 39 -2.72 13.09 -7.51
C ASP A 39 -2.22 11.85 -6.76
N ALA A 40 -1.01 11.40 -7.10
CA ALA A 40 -0.39 10.23 -6.48
C ALA A 40 -0.11 10.42 -4.99
N GLU A 41 0.23 11.64 -4.57
CA GLU A 41 0.58 11.96 -3.19
C GLU A 41 -0.66 11.95 -2.31
N LEU A 42 -1.74 12.57 -2.80
CA LEU A 42 -3.02 12.54 -2.13
C LEU A 42 -3.60 11.12 -2.09
N THR A 43 -3.51 10.36 -3.19
CA THR A 43 -3.91 8.95 -3.24
C THR A 43 -3.16 8.11 -2.21
N ALA A 44 -1.84 8.26 -2.12
CA ALA A 44 -0.99 7.55 -1.15
C ALA A 44 -1.37 7.87 0.30
N LEU A 45 -1.62 9.15 0.63
CA LEU A 45 -2.01 9.57 1.97
C LEU A 45 -3.42 9.09 2.34
N THR A 46 -4.39 9.20 1.43
CA THR A 46 -5.75 8.73 1.69
C THR A 46 -5.81 7.22 1.85
N PHE A 47 -5.07 6.46 1.03
CA PHE A 47 -4.89 5.02 1.25
C PHE A 47 -4.36 4.71 2.65
N THR A 48 -3.33 5.43 3.08
CA THR A 48 -2.68 5.19 4.37
C THR A 48 -3.61 5.51 5.56
N GLN A 49 -4.25 6.67 5.54
CA GLN A 49 -5.06 7.15 6.66
C GLN A 49 -6.46 6.55 6.70
N GLU A 50 -7.13 6.44 5.56
CA GLU A 50 -8.53 6.03 5.48
C GLU A 50 -8.69 4.53 5.26
N TYR A 51 -7.90 3.94 4.34
CA TYR A 51 -8.03 2.53 4.03
C TYR A 51 -7.25 1.62 5.00
N LEU A 52 -6.00 1.97 5.33
CA LEU A 52 -5.23 1.23 6.34
C LEU A 52 -5.53 1.67 7.78
N GLY A 53 -6.04 2.89 7.97
CA GLY A 53 -6.33 3.43 9.30
C GLY A 53 -5.13 4.04 10.04
N LEU A 54 -3.98 4.21 9.36
CA LEU A 54 -2.71 4.63 9.96
C LEU A 54 -2.64 6.16 10.05
N ARG A 55 -3.47 6.75 10.92
CA ARG A 55 -3.69 8.21 10.98
C ARG A 55 -2.48 9.04 11.42
N THR A 56 -1.50 8.42 12.08
CA THR A 56 -0.26 9.11 12.46
C THR A 56 0.66 9.35 11.28
N VAL A 57 0.52 8.59 10.20
CA VAL A 57 1.22 8.81 8.94
C VAL A 57 0.44 9.84 8.11
N ASP A 58 0.79 11.10 8.29
CA ASP A 58 -0.03 12.25 7.93
C ASP A 58 0.53 13.13 6.81
N GLN A 59 1.72 12.83 6.30
CA GLN A 59 2.37 13.68 5.30
C GLN A 59 3.19 12.90 4.26
N VAL A 60 3.36 13.52 3.10
CA VAL A 60 4.34 13.09 2.10
C VAL A 60 5.73 13.54 2.53
N VAL A 61 6.70 12.63 2.45
CA VAL A 61 8.10 12.90 2.78
C VAL A 61 8.82 13.41 1.54
N VAL A 62 9.26 14.66 1.58
CA VAL A 62 9.89 15.31 0.43
C VAL A 62 11.25 14.69 0.16
N GLY A 63 11.53 14.39 -1.11
CA GLY A 63 12.79 13.78 -1.53
C GLY A 63 12.87 12.26 -1.33
N VAL A 64 11.80 11.64 -0.81
CA VAL A 64 11.67 10.19 -0.72
C VAL A 64 10.67 9.70 -1.76
N GLY A 65 11.15 8.85 -2.67
CA GLY A 65 10.37 8.35 -3.79
C GLY A 65 11.10 8.47 -5.11
N ARG A 66 10.45 7.98 -6.17
CA ARG A 66 10.94 8.00 -7.55
C ARG A 66 9.77 7.87 -8.51
N SER A 67 9.98 8.19 -9.77
CA SER A 67 9.03 7.89 -10.85
C SER A 67 9.76 7.18 -11.97
N ASP A 68 9.05 6.35 -12.71
CA ASP A 68 9.59 5.78 -13.93
C ASP A 68 9.67 6.85 -15.04
N THR A 69 10.38 6.55 -16.13
CA THR A 69 10.56 7.50 -17.23
C THR A 69 9.26 7.77 -17.99
N GLY A 70 8.29 6.84 -17.95
CA GLY A 70 6.99 6.97 -18.61
C GLY A 70 5.94 7.69 -17.76
N GLY A 71 6.17 7.87 -16.47
CA GLY A 71 5.20 8.43 -15.53
C GLY A 71 4.01 7.51 -15.26
N SER A 72 4.10 6.22 -15.62
CA SER A 72 3.09 5.21 -15.34
C SER A 72 3.22 4.63 -13.93
N GLU A 73 4.39 4.73 -13.30
CA GLU A 73 4.66 4.27 -11.94
C GLU A 73 5.27 5.40 -11.11
N ARG A 74 4.86 5.49 -9.86
CA ARG A 74 5.38 6.45 -8.89
C ARG A 74 5.51 5.81 -7.53
N PHE A 75 6.64 6.09 -6.89
CA PHE A 75 6.96 5.69 -5.55
C PHE A 75 6.87 6.93 -4.67
N VAL A 76 5.98 6.91 -3.68
CA VAL A 76 5.70 8.06 -2.81
C VAL A 76 6.08 7.70 -1.39
N GLY A 77 7.05 8.44 -0.82
CA GLY A 77 7.34 8.36 0.60
C GLY A 77 6.20 8.98 1.42
N VAL A 78 5.61 8.21 2.33
CA VAL A 78 4.65 8.70 3.32
C VAL A 78 5.24 8.53 4.71
N GLY A 79 4.88 9.44 5.60
CA GLY A 79 5.54 9.55 6.89
C GLY A 79 4.85 10.49 7.86
N PHE A 80 5.61 10.94 8.84
CA PHE A 80 5.16 11.83 9.90
C PHE A 80 6.32 12.73 10.36
N ALA A 81 6.01 13.78 11.11
CA ALA A 81 7.02 14.68 11.65
C ALA A 81 7.50 14.19 13.01
N ALA A 82 8.81 14.06 13.16
CA ALA A 82 9.43 13.88 14.46
C ALA A 82 9.24 15.14 15.34
N PRO A 83 9.44 15.05 16.67
CA PRO A 83 9.31 16.21 17.56
C PRO A 83 10.22 17.41 17.21
N ASN A 84 11.33 17.19 16.50
CA ASN A 84 12.23 18.25 16.04
C ASN A 84 11.84 18.83 14.66
N GLY A 85 10.73 18.39 14.07
CA GLY A 85 10.24 18.80 12.75
C GLY A 85 10.87 18.06 11.56
N ALA A 86 11.80 17.14 11.79
CA ALA A 86 12.33 16.30 10.72
C ALA A 86 11.26 15.31 10.25
N GLN A 87 11.14 15.13 8.92
CA GLN A 87 10.24 14.13 8.36
C GLN A 87 10.84 12.73 8.53
N ILE A 88 10.04 11.81 9.04
CA ILE A 88 10.37 10.38 9.16
C ILE A 88 9.54 9.62 8.13
N THR A 89 10.20 8.79 7.32
CA THR A 89 9.51 7.92 6.35
C THR A 89 8.99 6.67 7.04
N ALA A 90 7.70 6.44 6.95
CA ALA A 90 7.05 5.22 7.44
C ALA A 90 6.99 4.13 6.37
N ALA A 91 6.73 4.51 5.12
CA ALA A 91 6.74 3.60 3.98
C ALA A 91 7.02 4.36 2.68
N VAL A 92 7.43 3.60 1.65
CA VAL A 92 7.44 4.08 0.27
C VAL A 92 6.41 3.29 -0.52
N LEU A 93 5.27 3.92 -0.79
CA LEU A 93 4.16 3.30 -1.51
C LEU A 93 4.44 3.29 -3.01
N HIS A 94 4.22 2.15 -3.64
CA HIS A 94 4.25 2.00 -5.09
C HIS A 94 2.84 2.20 -5.63
N LEU A 95 2.70 3.19 -6.51
CA LEU A 95 1.50 3.49 -7.27
C LEU A 95 1.73 3.30 -8.77
N ALA A 96 0.70 2.85 -9.47
CA ALA A 96 0.69 2.74 -10.92
C ALA A 96 -0.56 3.38 -11.52
N ARG A 97 -0.47 3.90 -12.74
CA ARG A 97 -1.61 4.46 -13.48
C ARG A 97 -2.39 3.35 -14.17
N ILE A 98 -3.72 3.39 -14.08
CA ILE A 98 -4.60 2.59 -14.93
C ILE A 98 -5.01 3.41 -16.14
N GLY A 99 -4.69 2.89 -17.34
CA GLY A 99 -5.00 3.54 -18.61
C GLY A 99 -3.90 4.49 -19.07
N ALA A 100 -4.26 5.38 -20.02
CA ALA A 100 -3.32 6.27 -20.68
C ALA A 100 -3.82 7.73 -20.68
N GLY A 101 -2.88 8.66 -20.82
CA GLY A 101 -3.13 10.10 -20.83
C GLY A 101 -3.12 10.73 -19.44
N ASP A 102 -3.27 12.05 -19.41
CA ASP A 102 -3.12 12.84 -18.19
C ASP A 102 -4.22 12.53 -17.16
N ASP A 103 -5.39 12.11 -17.63
CA ASP A 103 -6.55 11.72 -16.80
C ASP A 103 -6.45 10.27 -16.26
N ALA A 104 -5.35 9.55 -16.48
CA ALA A 104 -5.21 8.19 -15.95
C ALA A 104 -5.05 8.23 -14.41
N PRO A 105 -5.97 7.61 -13.64
CA PRO A 105 -5.92 7.65 -12.19
C PRO A 105 -4.77 6.81 -11.62
N TRP A 106 -4.34 7.16 -10.41
CA TRP A 106 -3.37 6.38 -9.64
C TRP A 106 -4.03 5.30 -8.80
N GLU A 107 -3.35 4.16 -8.73
CA GLU A 107 -3.68 3.03 -7.88
C GLU A 107 -2.49 2.68 -7.02
N VAL A 108 -2.71 2.45 -5.73
CA VAL A 108 -1.74 1.77 -4.88
C VAL A 108 -1.68 0.31 -5.28
N VAL A 109 -0.47 -0.19 -5.51
CA VAL A 109 -0.21 -1.60 -5.91
C VAL A 109 0.67 -2.34 -4.90
N GLY A 110 1.29 -1.61 -3.96
CA GLY A 110 2.06 -2.16 -2.85
C GLY A 110 3.03 -1.12 -2.28
N SER A 111 4.11 -1.57 -1.67
CA SER A 111 5.23 -0.74 -1.23
C SER A 111 6.57 -1.33 -1.64
N ASP A 112 7.54 -0.48 -1.96
CA ASP A 112 8.91 -0.88 -2.29
C ASP A 112 9.90 0.12 -1.66
N GLY A 113 10.64 -0.35 -0.66
CA GLY A 113 11.58 0.44 0.13
C GLY A 113 11.13 0.70 1.57
N GLY A 114 12.00 1.37 2.33
CA GLY A 114 11.84 1.58 3.77
C GLY A 114 12.67 0.61 4.60
N THR A 115 12.44 0.58 5.91
CA THR A 115 13.10 -0.32 6.87
C THR A 115 12.30 -1.58 7.16
N LEU A 116 11.08 -1.69 6.63
CA LEU A 116 10.19 -2.84 6.75
C LEU A 116 9.72 -3.24 5.34
N SER A 117 9.76 -4.52 5.01
CA SER A 117 9.28 -5.07 3.74
C SER A 117 8.29 -6.20 3.94
N VAL A 118 7.47 -6.47 2.93
CA VAL A 118 6.75 -7.75 2.75
C VAL A 118 7.30 -8.40 1.48
N ASP A 119 7.97 -9.54 1.63
CA ASP A 119 8.62 -10.27 0.53
C ASP A 119 7.72 -11.43 0.04
N GLU A 120 7.02 -12.10 0.97
CA GLU A 120 6.01 -13.11 0.66
C GLU A 120 4.66 -12.75 1.30
N PRO A 121 3.55 -12.83 0.57
CA PRO A 121 3.48 -13.14 -0.86
C PRO A 121 4.05 -11.99 -1.72
N GLY A 122 4.73 -12.36 -2.81
CA GLY A 122 5.14 -11.39 -3.82
C GLY A 122 3.93 -10.73 -4.50
N TYR A 123 4.18 -9.60 -5.17
CA TYR A 123 3.14 -8.83 -5.86
C TYR A 123 2.26 -9.72 -6.75
N GLY A 124 0.96 -9.63 -6.53
CA GLY A 124 -0.07 -10.30 -7.31
C GLY A 124 -0.14 -11.81 -7.18
N ALA A 125 0.59 -12.41 -6.23
CA ALA A 125 0.53 -13.85 -6.02
C ALA A 125 -0.89 -14.33 -5.70
N THR A 126 -1.22 -15.56 -6.11
CA THR A 126 -2.44 -16.24 -5.69
C THR A 126 -2.20 -16.94 -4.36
N VAL A 127 -3.07 -16.72 -3.38
CA VAL A 127 -2.90 -17.19 -2.01
C VAL A 127 -4.16 -17.84 -1.46
N THR A 128 -3.99 -18.73 -0.51
CA THR A 128 -5.09 -19.35 0.25
C THR A 128 -4.93 -19.07 1.74
N SER A 129 -6.00 -19.26 2.50
CA SER A 129 -5.96 -19.16 3.97
C SER A 129 -5.56 -20.50 4.61
N PRO A 130 -4.69 -20.51 5.63
CA PRO A 130 -3.97 -19.35 6.18
C PRO A 130 -2.80 -18.94 5.28
N LEU A 131 -2.50 -17.64 5.24
CA LEU A 131 -1.41 -17.08 4.45
C LEU A 131 -0.14 -17.00 5.29
N THR A 132 0.97 -17.53 4.78
CA THR A 132 2.29 -17.18 5.32
C THR A 132 2.70 -15.83 4.76
N VAL A 133 3.01 -14.90 5.65
CA VAL A 133 3.56 -13.59 5.31
C VAL A 133 4.97 -13.51 5.87
N SER A 134 5.91 -13.02 5.08
CA SER A 134 7.28 -12.80 5.53
C SER A 134 7.89 -11.58 4.87
N GLY A 135 8.93 -11.05 5.49
CA GLY A 135 9.74 -9.98 4.91
C GLY A 135 10.94 -9.70 5.77
N ARG A 136 11.46 -8.47 5.68
CA ARG A 136 12.62 -8.01 6.44
C ARG A 136 12.33 -6.77 7.24
N ILE A 137 13.09 -6.57 8.32
CA ILE A 137 12.99 -5.38 9.14
C ILE A 137 14.37 -4.92 9.64
N THR A 138 14.54 -3.60 9.75
CA THR A 138 15.58 -2.96 10.56
C THR A 138 14.92 -2.13 11.64
N GLY A 139 15.18 -2.44 12.91
CA GLY A 139 14.53 -1.82 14.07
C GLY A 139 15.02 -2.42 15.39
N VAL A 140 14.54 -1.94 16.53
CA VAL A 140 14.95 -2.44 17.86
C VAL A 140 13.69 -2.85 18.61
N ASP A 141 13.58 -4.14 18.97
CA ASP A 141 12.47 -4.69 19.75
C ASP A 141 11.06 -4.37 19.18
N GLU A 142 10.93 -4.50 17.87
CA GLU A 142 9.69 -4.24 17.13
C GLU A 142 8.63 -5.31 17.40
N SER A 143 7.36 -4.87 17.44
CA SER A 143 6.21 -5.75 17.59
C SER A 143 5.27 -5.57 16.40
N LEU A 144 5.47 -6.40 15.37
CA LEU A 144 4.72 -6.27 14.12
C LEU A 144 3.26 -6.69 14.29
N THR A 145 2.40 -6.00 13.54
CA THR A 145 1.01 -6.39 13.28
C THR A 145 0.82 -6.56 11.78
N VAL A 146 0.35 -7.73 11.36
CA VAL A 146 -0.05 -8.01 9.99
C VAL A 146 -1.57 -7.99 9.89
N GLN A 147 -2.08 -7.26 8.91
CA GLN A 147 -3.50 -7.18 8.56
C GLN A 147 -3.70 -7.60 7.11
N ILE A 148 -4.75 -8.36 6.85
CA ILE A 148 -5.24 -8.65 5.49
C ILE A 148 -6.56 -7.92 5.34
N ARG A 149 -6.67 -7.06 4.32
CA ARG A 149 -7.85 -6.26 4.01
C ARG A 149 -8.39 -6.58 2.63
N VAL A 150 -9.69 -6.40 2.45
CA VAL A 150 -10.39 -6.48 1.16
C VAL A 150 -11.06 -5.15 0.92
N HIS A 151 -10.94 -4.60 -0.28
CA HIS A 151 -11.60 -3.36 -0.64
C HIS A 151 -13.12 -3.43 -0.39
N GLY A 152 -13.67 -2.41 0.28
CA GLY A 152 -15.10 -2.35 0.65
C GLY A 152 -15.44 -3.02 1.98
N SER A 153 -14.49 -3.67 2.66
CA SER A 153 -14.64 -4.10 4.05
C SER A 153 -14.05 -3.04 4.99
N ALA A 154 -14.80 -2.66 6.03
CA ALA A 154 -14.33 -1.67 7.01
C ALA A 154 -13.22 -2.23 7.92
N GLU A 155 -13.39 -3.48 8.35
CA GLU A 155 -12.44 -4.19 9.21
C GLU A 155 -11.54 -5.11 8.40
N PRO A 156 -10.30 -5.39 8.87
CA PRO A 156 -9.48 -6.45 8.29
C PRO A 156 -10.18 -7.81 8.31
N VAL A 157 -9.96 -8.59 7.26
CA VAL A 157 -10.46 -9.97 7.14
C VAL A 157 -9.55 -11.02 7.79
N GLY A 158 -8.36 -10.60 8.25
CA GLY A 158 -7.40 -11.39 9.02
C GLY A 158 -6.40 -10.48 9.71
N VAL A 159 -6.04 -10.82 10.96
CA VAL A 159 -5.08 -10.05 11.76
C VAL A 159 -4.24 -11.00 12.62
N VAL A 160 -2.94 -10.76 12.67
CA VAL A 160 -2.02 -11.32 13.67
C VAL A 160 -1.13 -10.19 14.18
N SER A 161 -0.96 -10.10 15.49
CA SER A 161 -0.13 -9.07 16.15
C SER A 161 0.81 -9.69 17.17
N GLY A 162 1.76 -8.89 17.66
CA GLY A 162 2.74 -9.34 18.65
C GLY A 162 3.85 -10.20 18.05
N ILE A 163 4.14 -10.02 16.75
CA ILE A 163 5.23 -10.72 16.08
C ILE A 163 6.52 -10.00 16.46
N ALA A 164 7.33 -10.63 17.31
CA ALA A 164 8.61 -10.08 17.72
C ALA A 164 9.58 -10.02 16.52
N ALA A 165 10.15 -8.86 16.27
CA ALA A 165 11.14 -8.64 15.24
C ALA A 165 12.14 -7.56 15.67
N GLY A 166 13.31 -7.49 15.06
CA GLY A 166 14.32 -6.50 15.42
C GLY A 166 15.72 -6.96 15.05
N GLY A 167 16.63 -6.01 14.90
CA GLY A 167 17.97 -6.19 14.35
C GLY A 167 18.17 -5.34 13.10
N THR A 168 19.13 -5.73 12.25
CA THR A 168 19.43 -5.04 10.99
C THR A 168 19.18 -6.00 9.84
N ASP A 169 18.21 -5.67 9.00
CA ASP A 169 17.77 -6.50 7.87
C ASP A 169 17.40 -7.93 8.28
N GLU A 170 16.79 -8.09 9.45
CA GLU A 170 16.41 -9.40 10.00
C GLU A 170 15.11 -9.90 9.39
N PRO A 171 14.98 -11.21 9.11
CA PRO A 171 13.76 -11.78 8.59
C PRO A 171 12.69 -11.84 9.68
N TRP A 172 11.44 -11.61 9.27
CA TRP A 172 10.26 -11.86 10.10
C TRP A 172 9.25 -12.71 9.31
N SER A 173 8.40 -13.46 10.03
CA SER A 173 7.33 -14.23 9.41
C SER A 173 6.14 -14.44 10.36
N ALA A 174 4.95 -14.55 9.79
CA ALA A 174 3.72 -14.86 10.48
C ALA A 174 2.78 -15.71 9.60
N ILE A 175 1.97 -16.55 10.24
CA ILE A 175 0.88 -17.27 9.58
C ILE A 175 -0.42 -16.55 9.94
N VAL A 176 -1.10 -15.99 8.94
CA VAL A 176 -2.29 -15.15 9.11
C VAL A 176 -3.51 -15.86 8.54
N PRO A 177 -4.40 -16.39 9.40
CA PRO A 177 -5.71 -16.84 8.98
C PRO A 177 -6.54 -15.65 8.51
N PHE A 178 -7.28 -15.82 7.42
CA PHE A 178 -8.22 -14.81 6.94
C PHE A 178 -9.45 -15.44 6.28
N THR A 179 -10.51 -14.64 6.14
CA THR A 179 -11.77 -15.04 5.48
C THR A 179 -12.15 -14.02 4.40
N ALA A 180 -12.02 -14.40 3.13
CA ALA A 180 -12.44 -13.60 1.98
C ALA A 180 -13.13 -14.49 0.95
N ALA A 181 -13.93 -13.91 0.06
CA ALA A 181 -14.54 -14.66 -1.04
C ALA A 181 -13.45 -15.04 -2.08
N PRO A 182 -13.54 -16.21 -2.73
CA PRO A 182 -12.68 -16.52 -3.88
C PRO A 182 -12.81 -15.49 -4.99
N GLY A 183 -11.68 -15.13 -5.61
CA GLY A 183 -11.55 -14.04 -6.57
C GLY A 183 -11.28 -12.66 -5.94
N SER A 184 -11.20 -12.55 -4.61
CA SER A 184 -10.97 -11.25 -3.95
C SER A 184 -9.53 -10.78 -4.10
N VAL A 185 -9.35 -9.47 -4.26
CA VAL A 185 -8.05 -8.83 -4.06
C VAL A 185 -7.82 -8.59 -2.57
N LEU A 186 -6.63 -8.98 -2.11
CA LEU A 186 -6.17 -8.83 -0.73
C LEU A 186 -5.07 -7.78 -0.67
N THR A 187 -5.23 -6.82 0.24
CA THR A 187 -4.15 -5.95 0.70
C THR A 187 -3.54 -6.55 1.95
N ILE A 188 -2.29 -6.99 1.89
CA ILE A 188 -1.54 -7.47 3.05
C ILE A 188 -0.67 -6.31 3.53
N ALA A 189 -0.96 -5.80 4.72
CA ALA A 189 -0.23 -4.71 5.35
C ALA A 189 0.46 -5.22 6.62
N VAL A 190 1.72 -4.85 6.82
CA VAL A 190 2.45 -5.04 8.07
C VAL A 190 2.81 -3.68 8.63
N SER A 191 2.68 -3.48 9.94
CA SER A 191 3.07 -2.25 10.61
C SER A 191 3.73 -2.51 11.97
N THR A 192 4.61 -1.60 12.38
CA THR A 192 5.16 -1.51 13.74
C THR A 192 5.25 -0.05 14.17
N GLY A 193 5.37 0.17 15.47
CA GLY A 193 5.51 1.47 16.09
C GLY A 193 5.43 1.35 17.61
N GLY A 194 5.21 2.48 18.28
CA GLY A 194 5.05 2.57 19.73
C GLY A 194 6.22 3.20 20.47
N HIS A 195 7.29 3.59 19.79
CA HIS A 195 8.45 4.28 20.37
C HIS A 195 8.28 5.81 20.38
N ILE A 196 7.93 6.37 19.22
CA ILE A 196 7.74 7.80 18.94
C ILE A 196 6.38 8.09 18.29
N ALA A 197 5.78 7.13 17.60
CA ALA A 197 4.47 7.25 16.96
C ALA A 197 3.70 5.92 17.04
N GLU A 198 2.37 5.95 16.84
CA GLU A 198 1.56 4.72 16.81
C GLU A 198 2.02 3.76 15.71
N VAL A 199 2.36 4.30 14.55
CA VAL A 199 2.96 3.57 13.43
C VAL A 199 4.20 4.33 12.99
N GLU A 200 5.33 3.65 13.01
CA GLU A 200 6.64 4.18 12.63
C GLU A 200 7.09 3.63 11.29
N HIS A 201 6.76 2.37 11.01
CA HIS A 201 7.10 1.68 9.79
C HIS A 201 5.93 0.81 9.34
N PHE A 202 5.65 0.80 8.04
CA PHE A 202 4.70 -0.14 7.47
C PHE A 202 5.11 -0.55 6.04
N ALA A 203 4.60 -1.68 5.58
CA ALA A 203 4.77 -2.16 4.22
C ALA A 203 3.50 -2.87 3.75
N VAL A 204 3.29 -2.90 2.44
CA VAL A 204 2.09 -3.43 1.79
C VAL A 204 2.46 -4.26 0.57
N THR A 205 1.76 -5.37 0.37
CA THR A 205 1.74 -6.10 -0.90
C THR A 205 0.31 -6.46 -1.28
N GLY A 206 0.07 -6.62 -2.58
CA GLY A 206 -1.19 -7.07 -3.15
C GLY A 206 -1.19 -8.54 -3.51
N ALA A 207 -2.26 -9.26 -3.21
CA ALA A 207 -2.44 -10.66 -3.61
C ALA A 207 -3.87 -10.94 -4.10
N ARG A 208 -4.08 -12.10 -4.71
CA ARG A 208 -5.40 -12.60 -5.13
C ARG A 208 -5.76 -13.85 -4.33
N HIS A 209 -6.98 -13.92 -3.79
CA HIS A 209 -7.53 -15.16 -3.23
C HIS A 209 -8.26 -15.95 -4.30
#